data_AF-A0A7K2YE01-F1
#
_entry.id   AF-A0A7K2YE01-F1
#
_cell.length_a   1.000
_cell.length_b   1.000
_cell.length_c   1.000
_cell.angle_alpha   90.00
_cell.angle_beta   90.00
_cell.angle_gamma   90.00
#
_symmetry.space_group_name_H-M   'P 1'
#
loop_
_entity.id
_entity.type
_entity.pdbx_description
1 polymer ?
#
loop_
_entity_poly.entity_id
_entity_poly.type
_entity_poly.pdbx_seq_one_letter_code
_entity_poly.pdbx_strand_id
1 'polypeptide(L)'
;MASARRLLRAYWPLVAVPFVAVSLDGILVWRGQAWSLSDWMANVVLGAVVTVTVGVLLARRQASLQEALADLELIEKVAVLSGRVSYLRTSSQPGEIVRALYDARAGMSLVPLARGPMQAEYLQTVVAVIGHVENRLVSSLEAYADWTADDWEQFRRVVLSLGESTRAGARTSSTVRTHWTDSIDPATRRLAVLAASSVPFDAFRNHYTDGPDRIRVALDWDRLAGLTRAVGASVRIERIHTRIAPYDLAALAHFHAPWYADPGCPAGREVGHDHPSAHPIRHTQVVDRAAVVDTDRSARITSLRSWYSTQANNGEIGLTLATCAADRDHVLVLDGNHRLVALAGLVKEGCPATLREFRVTGLADAVPPLVPDLAHYPAATS
;
A
#
# COMPACT_ATOMS: atom_id res chain seq x y z
N MET A 1 36.98 7.38 -21.23
CA MET A 1 37.00 6.37 -22.32
C MET A 1 35.62 5.86 -22.76
N ALA A 2 34.63 5.66 -21.88
CA ALA A 2 33.29 5.18 -22.28
C ALA A 2 32.51 6.14 -23.21
N SER A 3 32.66 7.45 -23.04
CA SER A 3 32.06 8.48 -23.90
C SER A 3 32.59 8.43 -25.35
N ALA A 4 33.92 8.28 -25.52
CA ALA A 4 34.55 8.19 -26.83
C ALA A 4 34.09 6.96 -27.63
N ARG A 5 33.92 5.79 -26.98
CA ARG A 5 33.39 4.58 -27.63
C ARG A 5 31.91 4.69 -28.01
N ARG A 6 31.10 5.43 -27.25
CA ARG A 6 29.68 5.68 -27.56
C ARG A 6 29.52 6.61 -28.76
N LEU A 7 30.31 7.69 -28.80
CA LEU A 7 30.42 8.59 -29.94
C LEU A 7 30.89 7.81 -31.19
N LEU A 8 31.93 6.99 -31.09
CA LEU A 8 32.42 6.23 -32.24
C LEU A 8 31.40 5.23 -32.82
N ARG A 9 30.57 4.59 -31.98
CA ARG A 9 29.49 3.70 -32.46
C ARG A 9 28.34 4.46 -33.09
N ALA A 10 27.93 5.59 -32.52
CA ALA A 10 26.80 6.37 -33.03
C ALA A 10 27.16 7.09 -34.34
N TYR A 11 28.43 7.45 -34.53
CA TYR A 11 28.89 8.25 -35.67
C TYR A 11 29.87 7.50 -36.58
N TRP A 12 29.92 6.16 -36.51
CA TRP A 12 30.80 5.36 -37.39
C TRP A 12 30.60 5.62 -38.89
N PRO A 13 29.38 5.91 -39.42
CA PRO A 13 29.21 6.21 -40.84
C PRO A 13 29.91 7.50 -41.25
N LEU A 14 29.99 8.48 -40.35
CA LEU A 14 30.72 9.74 -40.56
C LEU A 14 32.24 9.53 -40.53
N VAL A 15 32.71 8.59 -39.71
CA VAL A 15 34.12 8.18 -39.69
C VAL A 15 34.51 7.43 -40.96
N ALA A 16 33.55 6.77 -41.64
CA ALA A 16 33.80 6.04 -42.89
C ALA A 16 33.95 6.95 -44.11
N VAL A 17 33.40 8.17 -44.09
CA VAL A 17 33.45 9.14 -45.21
C VAL A 17 34.88 9.40 -45.73
N PRO A 18 35.89 9.71 -44.89
CA PRO A 18 37.26 9.90 -45.37
C PRO A 18 37.85 8.62 -45.99
N PHE A 19 37.52 7.43 -45.49
CA PHE A 19 37.99 6.17 -46.09
C PHE A 19 37.36 5.90 -47.46
N VAL A 20 36.06 6.19 -47.60
CA VAL A 20 35.34 6.10 -48.88
C VAL A 20 35.90 7.11 -49.88
N ALA A 21 36.18 8.33 -49.44
CA ALA A 21 36.78 9.37 -50.27
C ALA A 21 38.20 9.00 -50.75
N VAL A 22 39.04 8.48 -49.87
CA VAL A 22 40.38 7.95 -50.22
C VAL A 22 40.28 6.78 -51.19
N SER A 23 39.29 5.90 -51.03
CA SER A 23 39.07 4.77 -51.93
C SER A 23 38.62 5.22 -53.33
N LEU A 24 37.73 6.21 -53.40
CA LEU A 24 37.30 6.84 -54.65
C LEU A 24 38.46 7.54 -55.37
N ASP A 25 39.30 8.24 -54.62
CA ASP A 25 40.49 8.90 -55.17
C ASP A 25 41.49 7.89 -55.74
N GLY A 26 41.73 6.78 -55.03
CA GLY A 26 42.55 5.67 -55.55
C GLY A 26 42.01 5.09 -56.88
N ILE A 27 40.69 5.00 -57.03
CA ILE A 27 40.03 4.55 -58.28
C ILE A 27 40.21 5.60 -59.40
N LEU A 28 40.12 6.88 -59.08
CA LEU A 28 40.31 7.98 -60.05
C LEU A 28 41.75 8.09 -60.53
N VAL A 29 42.71 7.94 -59.62
CA VAL A 29 44.15 7.86 -59.93
C VAL A 29 44.43 6.70 -60.89
N TRP A 30 43.85 5.52 -60.64
CA TRP A 30 44.00 4.36 -61.53
C TRP A 30 43.44 4.59 -62.94
N ARG A 31 42.43 5.46 -63.09
CA ARG A 31 41.84 5.85 -64.39
C ARG A 31 42.55 7.02 -65.08
N GLY A 32 43.66 7.53 -64.52
CA GLY A 32 44.39 8.67 -65.07
C GLY A 32 43.64 10.00 -64.93
N GLN A 33 42.65 10.07 -64.05
CA GLN A 33 41.85 11.28 -63.76
C GLN A 33 42.10 11.75 -62.32
N ALA A 34 43.37 11.77 -61.91
CA ALA A 34 43.73 12.17 -60.56
C ALA A 34 43.30 13.63 -60.31
N TRP A 35 42.69 13.86 -59.15
CA TRP A 35 42.45 15.22 -58.67
C TRP A 35 43.79 15.93 -58.47
N SER A 36 43.81 17.25 -58.69
CA SER A 36 44.93 18.04 -58.21
C SER A 36 44.98 17.95 -56.68
N LEU A 37 46.18 18.04 -56.10
CA LEU A 37 46.35 17.96 -54.65
C LEU A 37 45.54 19.04 -53.91
N SER A 38 45.33 20.20 -54.56
CA SER A 38 44.43 21.26 -54.11
C SER A 38 42.96 20.88 -54.18
N ASP A 39 42.50 20.22 -55.26
CA ASP A 39 41.09 19.78 -55.39
C ASP A 39 40.77 18.67 -54.40
N TRP A 40 41.73 17.80 -54.12
CA TRP A 40 41.60 16.77 -53.10
C TRP A 40 41.47 17.36 -51.70
N MET A 41 42.38 18.26 -51.34
CA MET A 41 42.32 18.95 -50.05
C MET A 41 41.03 19.77 -49.91
N ALA A 42 40.63 20.48 -50.96
CA ALA A 42 39.44 21.32 -50.95
C ALA A 42 38.13 20.52 -50.87
N ASN A 43 38.04 19.34 -51.47
CA ASN A 43 36.79 18.57 -51.49
C ASN A 43 36.71 17.52 -50.38
N VAL A 44 37.79 16.77 -50.13
CA VAL A 44 37.80 15.68 -49.14
C VAL A 44 37.93 16.22 -47.72
N VAL A 45 38.90 17.10 -47.48
CA VAL A 45 39.12 17.63 -46.11
C VAL A 45 38.00 18.57 -45.73
N LEU A 46 37.57 19.48 -46.61
CA LEU A 46 36.42 20.35 -46.34
C LEU A 46 35.13 19.53 -46.18
N GLY A 47 34.90 18.55 -47.06
CA GLY A 47 33.74 17.65 -46.96
C GLY A 47 33.71 16.90 -45.63
N ALA A 48 34.84 16.30 -45.22
CA ALA A 48 34.96 15.60 -43.95
C ALA A 48 34.77 16.54 -42.74
N VAL A 49 35.43 17.71 -42.74
CA VAL A 49 35.34 18.70 -41.66
C VAL A 49 33.92 19.24 -41.55
N VAL A 50 33.28 19.61 -42.66
CA VAL A 50 31.89 20.08 -42.68
C VAL A 50 30.95 18.99 -42.19
N THR A 51 31.09 17.75 -42.67
CA THR A 51 30.18 16.66 -42.28
C THR A 51 30.33 16.30 -40.79
N VAL A 52 31.56 16.26 -40.26
CA VAL A 52 31.82 16.06 -38.82
C VAL A 52 31.28 17.24 -38.01
N THR A 53 31.54 18.48 -38.43
CA THR A 53 31.11 19.68 -37.71
C THR A 53 29.59 19.80 -37.69
N VAL A 54 28.93 19.67 -38.84
CA VAL A 54 27.46 19.68 -38.98
C VAL A 54 26.85 18.50 -38.21
N GLY A 55 27.43 17.31 -38.29
CA GLY A 55 26.99 16.14 -37.52
C GLY A 55 27.05 16.35 -36.01
N VAL A 56 28.15 16.92 -35.50
CA VAL A 56 28.30 17.28 -34.08
C VAL A 56 27.31 18.38 -33.67
N LEU A 57 27.10 19.39 -34.51
CA LEU A 57 26.14 20.46 -34.23
C LEU A 57 24.69 19.95 -34.22
N LEU A 58 24.32 19.11 -35.19
CA LEU A 58 22.99 18.47 -35.25
C LEU A 58 22.77 17.57 -34.05
N ALA A 59 23.76 16.75 -33.69
CA ALA A 59 23.71 15.91 -32.51
C ALA A 59 23.51 16.72 -31.22
N ARG A 60 24.26 17.81 -31.05
CA ARG A 60 24.10 18.73 -29.91
C ARG A 60 22.72 19.36 -29.89
N ARG A 61 22.20 19.78 -31.04
CA ARG A 61 20.86 20.37 -31.15
C ARG A 61 19.77 19.34 -30.86
N GLN A 62 19.90 18.11 -31.36
CA GLN A 62 18.99 17.02 -31.06
C GLN A 62 19.00 16.65 -29.57
N ALA A 63 20.18 16.57 -28.95
CA ALA A 63 20.29 16.34 -27.52
C ALA A 63 19.62 17.46 -26.71
N SER A 64 19.88 18.73 -27.06
CA SER A 64 19.23 19.87 -26.41
C SER A 64 17.70 19.89 -26.57
N LEU A 65 17.19 19.46 -27.73
CA LEU A 65 15.75 19.33 -27.97
C LEU A 65 15.16 18.16 -27.16
N GLN A 66 15.84 17.02 -27.09
CA GLN A 66 15.42 15.88 -26.26
C GLN A 66 15.41 16.24 -24.78
N GLU A 67 16.41 16.96 -24.29
CA GLU A 67 16.47 17.48 -22.93
C GLU A 67 15.31 18.43 -22.65
N ALA A 68 15.04 19.38 -23.54
CA ALA A 68 13.94 20.33 -23.37
C ALA A 68 12.56 19.67 -23.38
N LEU A 69 12.37 18.65 -24.24
CA LEU A 69 11.13 17.87 -24.28
C LEU A 69 10.96 17.02 -23.01
N ALA A 70 12.02 16.37 -22.56
CA ALA A 70 12.01 15.59 -21.32
C ALA A 70 11.73 16.49 -20.10
N ASP A 71 12.33 17.68 -20.05
CA ASP A 71 12.05 18.65 -18.98
C ASP A 71 10.58 19.06 -18.97
N LEU A 72 10.02 19.41 -20.13
CA LEU A 72 8.63 19.83 -20.25
C LEU A 72 7.65 18.73 -19.82
N GLU A 73 7.90 17.49 -20.26
CA GLU A 73 7.08 16.34 -19.86
C GLU A 73 7.23 16.05 -18.35
N LEU A 74 8.44 16.16 -17.79
CA LEU A 74 8.63 16.01 -16.34
C LEU A 74 7.94 17.11 -15.53
N ILE A 75 7.91 18.36 -16.01
CA ILE A 75 7.15 19.44 -15.36
C ILE A 75 5.66 19.08 -15.29
N GLU A 76 5.10 18.56 -16.38
CA GLU A 76 3.71 18.09 -16.39
C GLU A 76 3.49 16.96 -15.37
N LYS A 77 4.41 15.98 -15.31
CA LYS A 77 4.32 14.89 -14.32
C LYS A 77 4.45 15.42 -12.89
N VAL A 78 5.34 16.37 -12.62
CA VAL A 78 5.46 16.99 -11.28
C VAL A 78 4.16 17.68 -10.90
N ALA A 79 3.54 18.45 -11.79
CA ALA A 79 2.26 19.10 -11.54
C ALA A 79 1.15 18.09 -11.24
N VAL A 80 1.03 17.02 -12.04
CA VAL A 80 0.05 15.94 -11.83
C VAL A 80 0.27 15.24 -10.49
N LEU A 81 1.50 14.83 -10.19
CA LEU A 81 1.82 14.13 -8.94
C LEU A 81 1.62 15.03 -7.72
N SER A 82 1.99 16.30 -7.79
CA SER A 82 1.76 17.26 -6.72
C SER A 82 0.27 17.50 -6.45
N GLY A 83 -0.55 17.55 -7.51
CA GLY A 83 -2.01 17.59 -7.38
C GLY A 83 -2.56 16.33 -6.69
N ARG A 84 -2.05 15.15 -7.06
CA ARG A 84 -2.43 13.87 -6.45
C ARG A 84 -2.04 13.77 -4.98
N VAL A 85 -0.89 14.31 -4.58
CA VAL A 85 -0.45 14.31 -3.17
C VAL A 85 -1.51 14.91 -2.25
N SER A 86 -2.14 16.02 -2.64
CA SER A 86 -3.21 16.64 -1.86
C SER A 86 -4.42 15.73 -1.68
N TYR A 87 -4.77 14.94 -2.72
CA TYR A 87 -5.86 13.98 -2.68
C TYR A 87 -5.52 12.73 -1.84
N LEU A 88 -4.28 12.23 -1.95
CA LEU A 88 -3.80 11.07 -1.18
C LEU A 88 -3.78 11.31 0.34
N ARG A 89 -3.84 12.57 0.79
CA ARG A 89 -3.95 12.90 2.22
C ARG A 89 -5.30 12.51 2.82
N THR A 90 -6.35 12.47 2.02
CA THR A 90 -7.72 12.26 2.50
C THR A 90 -8.39 11.00 1.95
N SER A 91 -7.79 10.35 0.95
CA SER A 91 -8.39 9.20 0.27
C SER A 91 -7.43 8.01 0.21
N SER A 92 -7.96 6.84 0.52
CA SER A 92 -7.27 5.55 0.40
C SER A 92 -7.79 4.72 -0.78
N GLN A 93 -8.43 5.33 -1.77
CA GLN A 93 -8.99 4.58 -2.90
C GLN A 93 -7.88 3.86 -3.69
N PRO A 94 -8.04 2.55 -3.99
CA PRO A 94 -6.99 1.75 -4.62
C PRO A 94 -6.60 2.29 -6.00
N GLY A 95 -7.60 2.64 -6.82
CA GLY A 95 -7.37 3.19 -8.15
C GLY A 95 -6.52 4.46 -8.15
N GLU A 96 -6.72 5.36 -7.18
CA GLU A 96 -5.99 6.63 -7.11
C GLU A 96 -4.57 6.46 -6.58
N ILE A 97 -4.36 5.61 -5.58
CA ILE A 97 -3.01 5.26 -5.09
C ILE A 97 -2.21 4.56 -6.18
N VAL A 98 -2.79 3.54 -6.83
CA VAL A 98 -2.14 2.80 -7.91
C VAL A 98 -1.82 3.72 -9.09
N ARG A 99 -2.75 4.61 -9.47
CA ARG A 99 -2.54 5.57 -10.56
C ARG A 99 -1.43 6.57 -10.23
N ALA A 100 -1.38 7.08 -9.00
CA ALA A 100 -0.29 7.97 -8.57
C ALA A 100 1.09 7.28 -8.70
N LEU A 101 1.20 6.03 -8.26
CA LEU A 101 2.44 5.26 -8.38
C LEU A 101 2.77 4.89 -9.84
N TYR A 102 1.75 4.64 -10.66
CA TYR A 102 1.94 4.42 -12.10
C TYR A 102 2.44 5.68 -12.81
N ASP A 103 1.85 6.83 -12.54
CA ASP A 103 2.30 8.14 -13.07
C ASP A 103 3.74 8.46 -12.60
N ALA A 104 4.05 8.15 -11.34
CA ALA A 104 5.40 8.26 -10.77
C ALA A 104 6.40 7.30 -11.41
N ARG A 105 5.96 6.14 -11.91
CA ARG A 105 6.82 5.22 -12.67
C ARG A 105 7.03 5.72 -14.09
N ALA A 106 5.98 6.23 -14.74
CA ALA A 106 6.03 6.61 -16.15
C ALA A 106 7.08 7.69 -16.45
N GLY A 107 7.25 8.68 -15.56
CA GLY A 107 8.28 9.71 -15.76
C GLY A 107 9.72 9.22 -15.50
N MET A 108 9.93 8.06 -14.87
CA MET A 108 11.27 7.55 -14.58
C MET A 108 12.10 7.28 -15.85
N SER A 109 11.47 6.97 -16.98
CA SER A 109 12.17 6.80 -18.27
C SER A 109 12.70 8.11 -18.85
N LEU A 110 12.15 9.25 -18.43
CA LEU A 110 12.53 10.59 -18.90
C LEU A 110 13.65 11.20 -18.07
N VAL A 111 13.79 10.78 -16.80
CA VAL A 111 14.79 11.29 -15.87
C VAL A 111 16.21 11.27 -16.45
N PRO A 112 16.70 10.20 -17.11
CA PRO A 112 18.05 10.20 -17.69
C PRO A 112 18.25 11.21 -18.83
N LEU A 113 17.16 11.70 -19.44
CA LEU A 113 17.17 12.65 -20.55
C LEU A 113 17.02 14.11 -20.09
N ALA A 114 16.52 14.34 -18.87
CA ALA A 114 16.24 15.67 -18.35
C ALA A 114 17.47 16.34 -17.73
N ARG A 115 17.40 17.66 -17.51
CA ARG A 115 18.46 18.41 -16.81
C ARG A 115 18.47 18.12 -15.31
N GLY A 116 19.64 18.25 -14.70
CA GLY A 116 19.87 17.93 -13.28
C GLY A 116 18.84 18.52 -12.30
N PRO A 117 18.47 19.82 -12.40
CA PRO A 117 17.42 20.40 -11.55
C PRO A 117 16.06 19.71 -11.70
N MET A 118 15.64 19.44 -12.95
CA MET A 118 14.36 18.79 -13.21
C MET A 118 14.36 17.32 -12.78
N GLN A 119 15.50 16.62 -12.91
CA GLN A 119 15.66 15.28 -12.33
C GLN A 119 15.42 15.30 -10.83
N ALA A 120 16.07 16.24 -10.12
CA ALA A 120 15.97 16.35 -8.66
C ALA A 120 14.55 16.69 -8.21
N GLU A 121 13.91 17.67 -8.85
CA GLU A 121 12.53 18.06 -8.54
C GLU A 121 11.56 16.90 -8.76
N TYR A 122 11.63 16.22 -9.90
CA TYR A 122 10.78 15.05 -10.16
C TYR A 122 10.97 13.94 -9.14
N LEU A 123 12.23 13.58 -8.82
CA LEU A 123 12.53 12.54 -7.85
C LEU A 123 12.05 12.91 -6.43
N GLN A 124 12.15 14.19 -6.04
CA GLN A 124 11.59 14.68 -4.79
C GLN A 124 10.07 14.54 -4.75
N THR A 125 9.38 14.87 -5.86
CA THR A 125 7.93 14.66 -5.96
C THR A 125 7.56 13.18 -5.86
N VAL A 126 8.31 12.29 -6.51
CA VAL A 126 8.12 10.83 -6.39
C VAL A 126 8.29 10.37 -4.94
N VAL A 127 9.33 10.84 -4.25
CA VAL A 127 9.54 10.53 -2.82
C VAL A 127 8.37 11.03 -1.97
N ALA A 128 7.85 12.23 -2.24
CA ALA A 128 6.70 12.76 -1.52
C ALA A 128 5.42 11.91 -1.75
N VAL A 129 5.17 11.47 -2.99
CA VAL A 129 4.04 10.57 -3.31
C VAL A 129 4.17 9.26 -2.55
N ILE A 130 5.33 8.60 -2.63
CA ILE A 130 5.57 7.33 -1.93
C ILE A 130 5.41 7.51 -0.42
N GLY A 131 5.99 8.58 0.15
CA GLY A 131 5.89 8.88 1.58
C GLY A 131 4.44 9.13 2.03
N HIS A 132 3.63 9.80 1.21
CA HIS A 132 2.21 9.99 1.51
C HIS A 132 1.39 8.69 1.42
N VAL A 133 1.66 7.84 0.41
CA VAL A 133 1.04 6.52 0.30
C VAL A 133 1.41 5.65 1.51
N GLU A 134 2.69 5.61 1.86
CA GLU A 134 3.18 4.88 3.03
C GLU A 134 2.49 5.37 4.29
N ASN A 135 2.55 6.69 4.57
CA ASN A 135 1.91 7.28 5.74
C ASN A 135 0.42 6.94 5.81
N ARG A 136 -0.30 6.97 4.68
CA ARG A 136 -1.73 6.63 4.65
C ARG A 136 -1.98 5.16 5.01
N LEU A 137 -1.23 4.25 4.39
CA LEU A 137 -1.37 2.80 4.63
C LEU A 137 -0.90 2.35 6.02
N VAL A 138 -0.04 3.11 6.70
CA VAL A 138 0.37 2.79 8.08
C VAL A 138 -0.44 3.52 9.15
N SER A 139 -1.25 4.52 8.78
CA SER A 139 -2.03 5.31 9.73
C SER A 139 -3.55 5.10 9.67
N SER A 140 -4.07 4.41 8.64
CA SER A 140 -5.51 4.22 8.43
C SER A 140 -5.85 2.77 8.10
N LEU A 141 -7.01 2.31 8.60
CA LEU A 141 -7.56 0.98 8.30
C LEU A 141 -8.35 0.91 7.00
N GLU A 142 -8.68 2.04 6.37
CA GLU A 142 -9.57 2.09 5.18
C GLU A 142 -9.12 1.14 4.07
N ALA A 143 -7.83 1.20 3.69
CA ALA A 143 -7.29 0.33 2.64
C ALA A 143 -7.43 -1.15 3.01
N TYR A 144 -7.18 -1.50 4.28
CA TYR A 144 -7.32 -2.89 4.73
C TYR A 144 -8.78 -3.32 4.80
N ALA A 145 -9.72 -2.42 5.13
CA ALA A 145 -11.14 -2.74 5.18
C ALA A 145 -11.73 -2.99 3.77
N ASP A 146 -11.34 -2.16 2.80
CA ASP A 146 -12.08 -2.05 1.54
C ASP A 146 -11.37 -2.65 0.32
N TRP A 147 -10.04 -2.75 0.34
CA TRP A 147 -9.31 -3.27 -0.82
C TRP A 147 -9.48 -4.77 -0.97
N THR A 148 -9.72 -5.19 -2.21
CA THR A 148 -9.77 -6.60 -2.60
C THR A 148 -8.36 -7.20 -2.67
N ALA A 149 -8.25 -8.52 -2.79
CA ALA A 149 -6.97 -9.18 -3.01
C ALA A 149 -6.29 -8.70 -4.31
N ASP A 150 -7.09 -8.43 -5.35
CA ASP A 150 -6.60 -7.96 -6.64
C ASP A 150 -6.05 -6.53 -6.56
N ASP A 151 -6.68 -5.65 -5.77
CA ASP A 151 -6.19 -4.30 -5.50
C ASP A 151 -4.80 -4.33 -4.84
N TRP A 152 -4.64 -5.16 -3.81
CA TRP A 152 -3.35 -5.34 -3.12
C TRP A 152 -2.27 -5.92 -4.05
N GLU A 153 -2.62 -6.87 -4.92
CA GLU A 153 -1.69 -7.42 -5.88
C GLU A 153 -1.30 -6.42 -6.97
N GLN A 154 -2.26 -5.62 -7.45
CA GLN A 154 -1.97 -4.53 -8.38
C GLN A 154 -1.07 -3.47 -7.76
N PHE A 155 -1.37 -3.06 -6.53
CA PHE A 155 -0.52 -2.16 -5.75
C PHE A 155 0.91 -2.70 -5.63
N ARG A 156 1.08 -3.95 -5.19
CA ARG A 156 2.38 -4.60 -5.04
C ARG A 156 3.17 -4.61 -6.35
N ARG A 157 2.53 -4.99 -7.46
CA ARG A 157 3.17 -4.99 -8.79
C ARG A 157 3.66 -3.60 -9.20
N VAL A 158 2.87 -2.55 -8.97
CA VAL A 158 3.24 -1.19 -9.33
C VAL A 158 4.38 -0.67 -8.44
N VAL A 159 4.34 -0.92 -7.13
CA VAL A 159 5.42 -0.56 -6.19
C VAL A 159 6.74 -1.23 -6.58
N LEU A 160 6.73 -2.54 -6.84
CA LEU A 160 7.94 -3.27 -7.24
C LEU A 160 8.50 -2.73 -8.56
N SER A 161 7.63 -2.48 -9.54
CA SER A 161 8.05 -1.98 -10.85
C SER A 161 8.58 -0.55 -10.81
N LEU A 162 8.06 0.30 -9.91
CA LEU A 162 8.62 1.61 -9.61
C LEU A 162 10.03 1.49 -9.02
N GLY A 163 10.23 0.58 -8.06
CA GLY A 163 11.53 0.27 -7.48
C GLY A 163 12.55 -0.19 -8.52
N GLU A 164 12.16 -1.09 -9.42
CA GLU A 164 12.99 -1.59 -10.52
C GLU A 164 13.37 -0.50 -11.52
N SER A 165 12.41 0.33 -11.91
CA SER A 165 12.61 1.44 -12.86
C SER A 165 13.57 2.48 -12.27
N THR A 166 13.45 2.77 -10.97
CA THR A 166 14.37 3.64 -10.23
C THR A 166 15.77 3.03 -10.11
N ARG A 167 15.87 1.73 -9.81
CA ARG A 167 17.15 1.01 -9.77
C ARG A 167 17.85 1.01 -11.12
N ALA A 168 17.11 0.88 -12.22
CA ALA A 168 17.66 0.98 -13.57
C ALA A 168 18.23 2.38 -13.82
N GLY A 169 17.49 3.44 -13.49
CA GLY A 169 17.95 4.83 -13.60
C GLY A 169 19.17 5.16 -12.72
N ALA A 170 19.29 4.55 -11.54
CA ALA A 170 20.43 4.71 -10.62
C ALA A 170 21.77 4.18 -11.21
N ARG A 171 21.71 3.28 -12.18
CA ARG A 171 22.90 2.80 -12.91
C ARG A 171 23.45 3.86 -13.87
N THR A 172 22.61 4.77 -14.35
CA THR A 172 22.96 5.75 -15.38
C THR A 172 23.10 7.18 -14.86
N SER A 173 22.50 7.53 -13.73
CA SER A 173 22.56 8.87 -13.12
C SER A 173 22.96 8.80 -11.65
N SER A 174 23.94 9.62 -11.24
CA SER A 174 24.33 9.77 -9.83
C SER A 174 23.22 10.40 -9.00
N THR A 175 22.49 11.38 -9.56
CA THR A 175 21.35 12.01 -8.89
C THR A 175 20.26 10.99 -8.57
N VAL A 176 19.91 10.14 -9.55
CA VAL A 176 18.93 9.06 -9.33
C VAL A 176 19.45 8.07 -8.29
N ARG A 177 20.75 7.76 -8.30
CA ARG A 177 21.35 6.84 -7.33
C ARG A 177 21.24 7.34 -5.89
N THR A 178 21.44 8.62 -5.65
CA THR A 178 21.27 9.24 -4.34
C THR A 178 19.82 9.08 -3.86
N HIS A 179 18.83 9.55 -4.63
CA HIS A 179 17.42 9.42 -4.25
C HIS A 179 16.94 7.97 -4.13
N TRP A 180 17.44 7.07 -4.98
CA TRP A 180 17.15 5.65 -4.89
C TRP A 180 17.63 5.05 -3.57
N THR A 181 18.89 5.28 -3.21
CA THR A 181 19.51 4.69 -2.01
C THR A 181 18.93 5.29 -0.74
N ASP A 182 18.71 6.60 -0.72
CA ASP A 182 18.35 7.32 0.51
C ASP A 182 16.84 7.25 0.80
N SER A 183 15.99 7.09 -0.21
CA SER A 183 14.53 7.26 -0.02
C SER A 183 13.67 6.25 -0.78
N ILE A 184 13.86 6.11 -2.09
CA ILE A 184 12.90 5.33 -2.92
C ILE A 184 13.04 3.82 -2.66
N ASP A 185 14.25 3.26 -2.57
CA ASP A 185 14.46 1.82 -2.31
C ASP A 185 13.96 1.41 -0.92
N PRO A 186 14.32 2.10 0.19
CA PRO A 186 13.78 1.77 1.49
C PRO A 186 12.26 1.84 1.54
N ALA A 187 11.65 2.88 0.97
CA ALA A 187 10.21 3.07 1.01
C ALA A 187 9.45 2.06 0.14
N THR A 188 9.92 1.79 -1.08
CA THR A 188 9.29 0.76 -1.94
C THR A 188 9.43 -0.64 -1.35
N ARG A 189 10.53 -0.97 -0.67
CA ARG A 189 10.66 -2.22 0.08
C ARG A 189 9.65 -2.32 1.22
N ARG A 190 9.49 -1.26 2.03
CA ARG A 190 8.50 -1.23 3.12
C ARG A 190 7.07 -1.35 2.60
N LEU A 191 6.74 -0.68 1.50
CA LEU A 191 5.44 -0.80 0.85
C LEU A 191 5.21 -2.19 0.24
N ALA A 192 6.23 -2.81 -0.35
CA ALA A 192 6.11 -4.11 -0.99
C ALA A 192 5.90 -5.28 -0.01
N VAL A 193 6.26 -5.11 1.27
CA VAL A 193 6.00 -6.10 2.32
C VAL A 193 4.64 -5.93 2.99
N LEU A 194 3.91 -4.85 2.70
CA LEU A 194 2.53 -4.72 3.17
C LEU A 194 1.67 -5.81 2.53
N ALA A 195 0.97 -6.55 3.37
CA ALA A 195 0.14 -7.68 2.96
C ALA A 195 -1.33 -7.39 3.28
N ALA A 196 -2.22 -7.83 2.39
CA ALA A 196 -3.67 -7.67 2.56
C ALA A 196 -4.19 -8.24 3.90
N SER A 197 -3.52 -9.27 4.42
CA SER A 197 -3.91 -9.97 5.64
C SER A 197 -3.25 -9.43 6.91
N SER A 198 -2.18 -8.63 6.83
CA SER A 198 -1.42 -8.16 7.99
C SER A 198 -1.51 -6.64 8.11
N VAL A 199 -2.09 -6.19 9.22
CA VAL A 199 -2.39 -4.77 9.45
C VAL A 199 -1.32 -4.16 10.35
N PRO A 200 -0.76 -2.98 9.99
CA PRO A 200 0.16 -2.26 10.86
C PRO A 200 -0.50 -1.87 12.19
N PHE A 201 0.22 -2.06 13.29
CA PHE A 201 -0.26 -1.70 14.62
C PHE A 201 -0.71 -0.23 14.71
N ASP A 202 0.05 0.68 14.11
CA ASP A 202 -0.27 2.12 14.19
C ASP A 202 -1.58 2.46 13.46
N ALA A 203 -1.89 1.79 12.33
CA ALA A 203 -3.16 1.95 11.64
C ALA A 203 -4.33 1.47 12.51
N PHE A 204 -4.16 0.31 13.15
CA PHE A 204 -5.15 -0.26 14.06
C PHE A 204 -5.36 0.63 15.28
N ARG A 205 -4.29 1.06 15.96
CA ARG A 205 -4.36 1.95 17.12
C ARG A 205 -5.08 3.25 16.76
N ASN A 206 -4.60 3.96 15.74
CA ASN A 206 -5.16 5.27 15.34
C ASN A 206 -6.67 5.18 15.04
N HIS A 207 -7.11 4.14 14.35
CA HIS A 207 -8.54 3.94 14.05
C HIS A 207 -9.38 3.79 15.31
N TYR A 208 -8.89 3.06 16.30
CA TYR A 208 -9.65 2.70 17.51
C TYR A 208 -9.39 3.62 18.72
N THR A 209 -8.41 4.54 18.65
CA THR A 209 -8.17 5.58 19.66
C THR A 209 -8.73 6.93 19.23
N ASP A 210 -8.41 7.36 18.01
CA ASP A 210 -8.69 8.72 17.51
C ASP A 210 -9.75 8.73 16.40
N GLY A 211 -10.08 7.56 15.86
CA GLY A 211 -11.04 7.39 14.77
C GLY A 211 -12.51 7.30 15.21
N PRO A 212 -13.39 6.90 14.25
CA PRO A 212 -14.84 6.87 14.45
C PRO A 212 -15.29 5.72 15.36
N ASP A 213 -14.55 4.61 15.36
CA ASP A 213 -14.77 3.47 16.25
C ASP A 213 -13.83 3.58 17.46
N ARG A 214 -14.23 3.02 18.62
CA ARG A 214 -13.41 3.07 19.83
C ARG A 214 -13.46 1.78 20.61
N ILE A 215 -12.29 1.19 20.86
CA ILE A 215 -12.17 0.05 21.78
C ILE A 215 -12.39 0.56 23.19
N ARG A 216 -13.45 0.04 23.84
CA ARG A 216 -13.87 0.48 25.19
C ARG A 216 -13.42 -0.47 26.30
N VAL A 217 -12.95 -1.66 25.95
CA VAL A 217 -12.33 -2.57 26.92
C VAL A 217 -10.96 -2.05 27.35
N ALA A 218 -10.51 -2.44 28.53
CA ALA A 218 -9.22 -2.04 29.08
C ALA A 218 -8.07 -2.78 28.34
N LEU A 219 -7.74 -2.33 27.13
CA LEU A 219 -6.63 -2.84 26.33
C LEU A 219 -5.34 -2.08 26.65
N ASP A 220 -4.27 -2.80 26.99
CA ASP A 220 -2.93 -2.24 27.15
C ASP A 220 -2.28 -1.98 25.77
N TRP A 221 -2.50 -0.77 25.25
CA TRP A 221 -2.03 -0.34 23.94
C TRP A 221 -0.51 -0.36 23.79
N ASP A 222 0.21 0.10 24.81
CA ASP A 222 1.67 0.23 24.72
C ASP A 222 2.34 -1.14 24.77
N ARG A 223 1.77 -2.07 25.55
CA ARG A 223 2.22 -3.46 25.53
C ARG A 223 1.89 -4.18 24.23
N LEU A 224 0.70 -3.98 23.66
CA LEU A 224 0.38 -4.52 22.33
C LEU A 224 1.34 -3.97 21.26
N ALA A 225 1.71 -2.68 21.35
CA ALA A 225 2.73 -2.08 20.49
C ALA A 225 4.09 -2.76 20.63
N GLY A 226 4.52 -3.04 21.87
CA GLY A 226 5.77 -3.75 22.15
C GLY A 226 5.78 -5.17 21.58
N LEU A 227 4.68 -5.92 21.75
CA LEU A 227 4.55 -7.29 21.28
C LEU A 227 4.53 -7.40 19.75
N THR A 228 3.82 -6.49 19.07
CA THR A 228 3.73 -6.49 17.60
C THR A 228 5.02 -6.06 16.91
N ARG A 229 5.88 -5.27 17.58
CA ARG A 229 7.17 -4.79 17.05
C ARG A 229 8.35 -5.68 17.40
N ALA A 230 8.19 -6.66 18.27
CA ALA A 230 9.27 -7.56 18.67
C ALA A 230 9.83 -8.34 17.48
N VAL A 231 11.14 -8.58 17.44
CA VAL A 231 11.77 -9.41 16.39
C VAL A 231 11.25 -10.83 16.52
N GLY A 232 10.67 -11.36 15.45
CA GLY A 232 10.01 -12.67 15.48
C GLY A 232 8.64 -12.67 16.18
N ALA A 233 7.99 -11.50 16.31
CA ALA A 233 6.68 -11.35 16.95
C ALA A 233 5.67 -12.43 16.50
N SER A 234 5.20 -13.20 17.48
CA SER A 234 4.06 -14.10 17.34
C SER A 234 2.75 -13.31 17.28
N VAL A 235 2.70 -12.12 17.89
CA VAL A 235 1.51 -11.28 17.97
C VAL A 235 1.36 -10.45 16.71
N ARG A 236 0.19 -10.54 16.07
CA ARG A 236 -0.14 -9.86 14.82
C ARG A 236 -1.55 -9.32 14.84
N ILE A 237 -1.83 -8.37 13.96
CA ILE A 237 -3.19 -7.91 13.68
C ILE A 237 -3.54 -8.39 12.29
N GLU A 238 -4.47 -9.32 12.21
CA GLU A 238 -4.86 -9.96 10.97
C GLU A 238 -6.21 -9.44 10.48
N ARG A 239 -6.30 -9.28 9.17
CA ARG A 239 -7.59 -9.04 8.51
C ARG A 239 -8.28 -10.36 8.24
N ILE A 240 -9.46 -10.55 8.83
CA ILE A 240 -10.30 -11.72 8.58
C ILE A 240 -11.61 -11.25 7.95
N HIS A 241 -12.04 -11.96 6.92
CA HIS A 241 -13.28 -11.68 6.20
C HIS A 241 -14.17 -12.91 6.26
N THR A 242 -15.33 -12.77 6.90
CA THR A 242 -16.27 -13.86 7.12
C THR A 242 -17.61 -13.51 6.51
N ARG A 243 -18.02 -14.26 5.48
CA ARG A 243 -19.39 -14.18 4.96
C ARG A 243 -20.27 -15.14 5.73
N ILE A 244 -21.41 -14.63 6.17
CA ILE A 244 -22.39 -15.35 6.98
C ILE A 244 -23.63 -15.56 6.12
N ALA A 245 -23.98 -16.83 5.94
CA ALA A 245 -25.16 -17.20 5.19
C ALA A 245 -26.45 -16.81 5.96
N PRO A 246 -27.57 -16.59 5.24
CA PRO A 246 -28.89 -16.48 5.86
C PRO A 246 -29.15 -17.63 6.85
N TYR A 247 -29.72 -17.31 8.02
CA TYR A 247 -30.06 -18.27 9.08
C TYR A 247 -28.87 -18.97 9.77
N ASP A 248 -27.62 -18.66 9.39
CA ASP A 248 -26.43 -19.27 9.99
C ASP A 248 -25.96 -18.52 11.24
N LEU A 249 -26.74 -18.61 12.32
CA LEU A 249 -26.35 -18.05 13.61
C LEU A 249 -25.14 -18.80 14.22
N ALA A 250 -24.91 -20.06 13.83
CA ALA A 250 -23.82 -20.88 14.34
C ALA A 250 -22.44 -20.33 13.93
N ALA A 251 -22.34 -19.69 12.76
CA ALA A 251 -21.14 -18.97 12.35
C ALA A 251 -20.68 -17.89 13.35
N LEU A 252 -21.60 -17.40 14.21
CA LEU A 252 -21.30 -16.38 15.23
C LEU A 252 -21.06 -16.94 16.63
N ALA A 253 -21.12 -18.26 16.82
CA ALA A 253 -21.10 -18.88 18.15
C ALA A 253 -19.76 -18.68 18.90
N HIS A 254 -18.68 -18.44 18.17
CA HIS A 254 -17.32 -18.25 18.70
C HIS A 254 -17.03 -16.82 19.15
N PHE A 255 -17.94 -15.86 18.93
CA PHE A 255 -17.77 -14.47 19.34
C PHE A 255 -18.34 -14.22 20.73
N HIS A 256 -17.51 -13.64 21.59
CA HIS A 256 -17.88 -13.30 22.96
C HIS A 256 -17.80 -11.80 23.22
N ALA A 257 -18.73 -11.33 24.03
CA ALA A 257 -18.74 -9.95 24.49
C ALA A 257 -17.95 -9.82 25.80
N PRO A 258 -17.41 -8.64 26.11
CA PRO A 258 -16.84 -8.33 27.43
C PRO A 258 -17.97 -8.03 28.44
N TRP A 259 -19.02 -8.84 28.42
CA TRP A 259 -20.17 -8.77 29.32
C TRP A 259 -20.29 -10.11 30.03
N TYR A 260 -20.67 -10.09 31.29
CA TYR A 260 -20.64 -11.27 32.13
C TYR A 260 -22.00 -11.50 32.76
N ALA A 261 -22.38 -12.77 32.90
CA ALA A 261 -23.56 -13.16 33.66
C ALA A 261 -23.13 -14.07 34.81
N ASP A 262 -23.92 -14.08 35.88
CA ASP A 262 -23.83 -15.12 36.91
C ASP A 262 -24.79 -16.27 36.56
N PRO A 263 -24.29 -17.47 36.20
CA PRO A 263 -25.14 -18.63 35.92
C PRO A 263 -25.97 -19.08 37.13
N GLY A 264 -25.54 -18.74 38.35
CA GLY A 264 -26.23 -19.06 39.60
C GLY A 264 -27.44 -18.16 39.88
N CYS A 265 -27.59 -17.04 39.17
CA CYS A 265 -28.76 -16.17 39.30
C CYS A 265 -29.90 -16.62 38.37
N PRO A 266 -31.16 -16.72 38.88
CA PRO A 266 -32.33 -16.88 38.02
C PRO A 266 -32.39 -15.77 36.97
N ALA A 267 -32.62 -16.15 35.71
CA ALA A 267 -32.56 -15.29 34.51
C ALA A 267 -31.16 -14.88 34.01
N GLY A 268 -30.06 -15.28 34.66
CA GLY A 268 -28.69 -15.01 34.17
C GLY A 268 -28.39 -13.53 34.07
N ARG A 269 -28.66 -12.78 35.16
CA ARG A 269 -28.47 -11.33 35.22
C ARG A 269 -27.01 -10.95 34.97
N GLU A 270 -26.82 -9.86 34.24
CA GLU A 270 -25.51 -9.28 34.00
C GLU A 270 -24.81 -8.86 35.30
N VAL A 271 -23.52 -9.16 35.41
CA VAL A 271 -22.64 -8.85 36.54
C VAL A 271 -21.35 -8.20 36.03
N GLY A 272 -20.61 -7.56 36.93
CA GLY A 272 -19.26 -7.06 36.64
C GLY A 272 -18.26 -8.18 36.38
N HIS A 273 -17.20 -7.89 35.62
CA HIS A 273 -16.13 -8.84 35.33
C HIS A 273 -15.40 -9.35 36.60
N ASP A 274 -15.38 -8.54 37.66
CA ASP A 274 -14.79 -8.83 38.95
C ASP A 274 -15.67 -9.74 39.85
N HIS A 275 -16.89 -10.06 39.41
CA HIS A 275 -17.77 -10.95 40.16
C HIS A 275 -17.20 -12.39 40.19
N PRO A 276 -17.16 -13.08 41.35
CA PRO A 276 -16.55 -14.41 41.47
C PRO A 276 -17.14 -15.49 40.54
N SER A 277 -18.42 -15.35 40.20
CA SER A 277 -19.14 -16.25 39.28
C SER A 277 -19.28 -15.68 37.86
N ALA A 278 -18.50 -14.65 37.49
CA ALA A 278 -18.60 -14.01 36.18
C ALA A 278 -18.25 -14.99 35.05
N HIS A 279 -19.25 -15.30 34.21
CA HIS A 279 -19.07 -16.08 33.00
C HIS A 279 -19.34 -15.23 31.77
N PRO A 280 -18.48 -15.25 30.73
CA PRO A 280 -18.68 -14.40 29.57
C PRO A 280 -19.93 -14.74 28.78
N ILE A 281 -20.65 -13.70 28.35
CA ILE A 281 -21.88 -13.80 27.58
C ILE A 281 -21.52 -13.92 26.08
N ARG A 282 -22.09 -14.92 25.41
CA ARG A 282 -21.99 -15.10 23.96
C ARG A 282 -22.97 -14.18 23.23
N HIS A 283 -22.61 -13.68 22.06
CA HIS A 283 -23.51 -12.85 21.27
C HIS A 283 -24.81 -13.57 20.92
N THR A 284 -24.74 -14.87 20.61
CA THR A 284 -25.91 -15.71 20.31
C THR A 284 -26.85 -15.88 21.51
N GLN A 285 -26.32 -15.91 22.74
CA GLN A 285 -27.14 -15.98 23.96
C GLN A 285 -27.98 -14.72 24.15
N VAL A 286 -27.43 -13.54 23.85
CA VAL A 286 -28.16 -12.27 23.95
C VAL A 286 -29.29 -12.20 22.92
N VAL A 287 -29.09 -12.75 21.73
CA VAL A 287 -30.13 -12.85 20.69
C VAL A 287 -31.30 -13.71 21.17
N ASP A 288 -31.02 -14.83 21.85
CA ASP A 288 -32.05 -15.74 22.34
C ASP A 288 -32.71 -15.26 23.62
N ARG A 289 -31.99 -14.50 24.45
CA ARG A 289 -32.42 -14.08 25.79
C ARG A 289 -32.00 -12.64 26.06
N ALA A 290 -32.82 -11.69 25.63
CA ALA A 290 -32.58 -10.26 25.86
C ALA A 290 -32.44 -9.88 27.35
N ALA A 291 -33.01 -10.66 28.27
CA ALA A 291 -32.93 -10.43 29.71
C ALA A 291 -31.56 -10.73 30.35
N VAL A 292 -30.63 -11.33 29.60
CA VAL A 292 -29.26 -11.64 30.07
C VAL A 292 -28.40 -10.38 30.19
N VAL A 293 -28.76 -9.32 29.46
CA VAL A 293 -28.10 -8.01 29.51
C VAL A 293 -29.00 -6.97 30.17
N ASP A 294 -28.40 -5.88 30.65
CA ASP A 294 -29.16 -4.75 31.18
C ASP A 294 -30.11 -4.10 30.14
N THR A 295 -31.10 -3.37 30.65
CA THR A 295 -32.17 -2.76 29.84
C THR A 295 -31.63 -1.73 28.84
N ASP A 296 -30.60 -0.97 29.21
CA ASP A 296 -30.04 0.10 28.36
C ASP A 296 -29.31 -0.49 27.15
N ARG A 297 -28.52 -1.54 27.38
CA ARG A 297 -27.85 -2.32 26.34
C ARG A 297 -28.86 -3.00 25.43
N SER A 298 -29.91 -3.60 25.99
CA SER A 298 -31.00 -4.20 25.24
C SER A 298 -31.72 -3.18 24.33
N ALA A 299 -32.03 -1.99 24.85
CA ALA A 299 -32.62 -0.90 24.07
C ALA A 299 -31.71 -0.44 22.92
N ARG A 300 -30.40 -0.33 23.18
CA ARG A 300 -29.41 0.05 22.16
C ARG A 300 -29.27 -1.01 21.07
N ILE A 301 -29.23 -2.30 21.43
CA ILE A 301 -29.21 -3.41 20.47
C ILE A 301 -30.46 -3.35 19.58
N THR A 302 -31.64 -3.13 20.17
CA THR A 302 -32.90 -3.02 19.44
C THR A 302 -32.88 -1.84 18.45
N SER A 303 -32.39 -0.68 18.87
CA SER A 303 -32.24 0.50 18.00
C SER A 303 -31.30 0.23 16.83
N LEU A 304 -30.13 -0.37 17.07
CA LEU A 304 -29.17 -0.74 16.02
C LEU A 304 -29.77 -1.76 15.05
N ARG A 305 -30.52 -2.73 15.57
CA ARG A 305 -31.18 -3.75 14.75
C ARG A 305 -32.22 -3.14 13.83
N SER A 306 -33.03 -2.20 14.32
CA SER A 306 -33.98 -1.44 13.49
C SER A 306 -33.30 -0.59 12.41
N TRP A 307 -32.13 -0.03 12.73
CA TRP A 307 -31.34 0.70 11.74
C TRP A 307 -30.81 -0.24 10.66
N TYR A 308 -30.22 -1.37 11.05
CA TYR A 308 -29.72 -2.39 10.12
C TYR A 308 -30.81 -3.02 9.27
N SER A 309 -32.01 -3.29 9.81
CA SER A 309 -33.11 -3.85 9.02
C SER A 309 -33.55 -2.90 7.91
N THR A 310 -33.45 -1.59 8.13
CA THR A 310 -33.71 -0.58 7.09
C THR A 310 -32.65 -0.63 5.99
N GLN A 311 -31.39 -0.89 6.35
CA GLN A 311 -30.27 -1.04 5.41
C GLN A 311 -30.32 -2.36 4.62
N ALA A 312 -30.74 -3.45 5.26
CA ALA A 312 -30.82 -4.79 4.66
C ALA A 312 -31.69 -4.84 3.40
N ASN A 313 -32.69 -3.97 3.30
CA ASN A 313 -33.52 -3.84 2.10
C ASN A 313 -32.72 -3.42 0.86
N ASN A 314 -31.53 -2.84 1.05
CA ASN A 314 -30.63 -2.38 -0.01
C ASN A 314 -29.46 -3.34 -0.27
N GLY A 315 -29.38 -4.47 0.44
CA GLY A 315 -28.34 -5.48 0.24
C GLY A 315 -27.83 -6.14 1.52
N GLU A 316 -26.69 -6.83 1.39
CA GLU A 316 -25.99 -7.48 2.49
C GLU A 316 -25.45 -6.48 3.52
N ILE A 317 -25.60 -6.77 4.82
CA ILE A 317 -25.06 -5.91 5.87
C ILE A 317 -23.57 -6.20 6.08
N GLY A 318 -22.74 -5.17 5.94
CA GLY A 318 -21.33 -5.21 6.32
C GLY A 318 -21.10 -4.68 7.73
N LEU A 319 -20.30 -5.39 8.54
CA LEU A 319 -19.87 -4.95 9.87
C LEU A 319 -18.36 -5.12 10.03
N THR A 320 -17.70 -4.07 10.51
CA THR A 320 -16.27 -4.07 10.85
C THR A 320 -16.09 -4.14 12.37
N LEU A 321 -15.18 -5.01 12.84
CA LEU A 321 -14.96 -5.30 14.26
C LEU A 321 -13.47 -5.28 14.61
N ALA A 322 -13.16 -4.81 15.83
CA ALA A 322 -11.89 -5.14 16.48
C ALA A 322 -12.09 -6.39 17.33
N THR A 323 -11.25 -7.40 17.12
CA THR A 323 -11.35 -8.67 17.86
C THR A 323 -10.01 -9.13 18.39
N CYS A 324 -10.04 -10.02 19.37
CA CYS A 324 -8.87 -10.60 20.01
C CYS A 324 -9.08 -12.10 20.12
N ALA A 325 -8.18 -12.89 19.54
CA ALA A 325 -8.19 -14.33 19.70
C ALA A 325 -7.76 -14.68 21.13
N ALA A 326 -8.68 -15.22 21.91
CA ALA A 326 -8.37 -15.75 23.24
C ALA A 326 -7.73 -17.14 23.09
N ASP A 327 -8.31 -17.99 22.25
CA ASP A 327 -7.75 -19.27 21.81
C ASP A 327 -8.21 -19.60 20.36
N ARG A 328 -8.17 -20.88 19.97
CA ARG A 328 -8.58 -21.32 18.62
C ARG A 328 -10.08 -21.18 18.36
N ASP A 329 -10.91 -21.31 19.41
CA ASP A 329 -12.36 -21.42 19.30
C ASP A 329 -13.09 -20.21 19.92
N HIS A 330 -12.37 -19.33 20.62
CA HIS A 330 -12.95 -18.19 21.33
C HIS A 330 -12.33 -16.86 20.87
N VAL A 331 -13.19 -15.94 20.43
CA VAL A 331 -12.82 -14.61 19.97
C VAL A 331 -13.55 -13.55 20.80
N LEU A 332 -12.78 -12.73 21.51
CA LEU A 332 -13.29 -11.58 22.27
C LEU A 332 -13.48 -10.39 21.32
N VAL A 333 -14.67 -9.79 21.33
CA VAL A 333 -14.97 -8.60 20.55
C VAL A 333 -14.60 -7.35 21.35
N LEU A 334 -13.54 -6.67 20.95
CA LEU A 334 -12.98 -5.49 21.62
C LEU A 334 -13.81 -4.23 21.35
N ASP A 335 -14.40 -4.15 20.15
CA ASP A 335 -15.35 -3.11 19.75
C ASP A 335 -16.44 -3.66 18.84
N GLY A 336 -17.64 -3.07 18.91
CA GLY A 336 -18.77 -3.43 18.07
C GLY A 336 -19.73 -4.47 18.66
N ASN A 337 -19.60 -4.83 19.93
CA ASN A 337 -20.45 -5.82 20.62
C ASN A 337 -21.97 -5.64 20.37
N HIS A 338 -22.51 -4.43 20.60
CA HIS A 338 -23.93 -4.15 20.37
C HIS A 338 -24.32 -4.30 18.88
N ARG A 339 -23.42 -3.90 17.97
CA ARG A 339 -23.63 -4.01 16.51
C ARG A 339 -23.65 -5.48 16.10
N LEU A 340 -22.76 -6.30 16.64
CA LEU A 340 -22.70 -7.72 16.35
C LEU A 340 -23.92 -8.47 16.88
N VAL A 341 -24.41 -8.17 18.09
CA VAL A 341 -25.68 -8.77 18.58
C VAL A 341 -26.86 -8.36 17.70
N ALA A 342 -26.96 -7.07 17.34
CA ALA A 342 -28.03 -6.58 16.48
C ALA A 342 -28.01 -7.30 15.11
N LEU A 343 -26.83 -7.45 14.51
CA LEU A 343 -26.62 -8.19 13.27
C LEU A 343 -26.98 -9.67 13.42
N ALA A 344 -26.53 -10.32 14.49
CA ALA A 344 -26.83 -11.72 14.78
C ALA A 344 -28.34 -11.99 14.85
N GLY A 345 -29.11 -11.05 15.42
CA GLY A 345 -30.57 -11.11 15.43
C GLY A 345 -31.18 -11.09 14.02
N LEU A 346 -30.62 -10.32 13.09
CA LEU A 346 -31.07 -10.29 11.68
C LEU A 346 -30.61 -11.53 10.90
N VAL A 347 -29.41 -12.03 11.16
CA VAL A 347 -28.91 -13.29 10.57
C VAL A 347 -29.83 -14.44 10.93
N LYS A 348 -30.24 -14.53 12.20
CA LYS A 348 -31.24 -15.51 12.68
C LYS A 348 -32.57 -15.42 11.92
N GLU A 349 -32.91 -14.25 11.38
CA GLU A 349 -34.11 -14.00 10.59
C GLU A 349 -33.93 -14.16 9.08
N GLY A 350 -32.73 -14.56 8.63
CA GLY A 350 -32.44 -14.83 7.22
C GLY A 350 -31.70 -13.71 6.49
N CYS A 351 -31.19 -12.71 7.19
CA CYS A 351 -30.38 -11.66 6.56
C CYS A 351 -28.93 -12.15 6.35
N PRO A 352 -28.38 -12.15 5.12
CA PRO A 352 -26.96 -12.41 4.91
C PRO A 352 -26.11 -11.24 5.44
N ALA A 353 -24.89 -11.55 5.85
CA ALA A 353 -23.98 -10.55 6.39
C ALA A 353 -22.50 -10.83 6.10
N THR A 354 -21.70 -9.76 6.04
CA THR A 354 -20.24 -9.85 5.95
C THR A 354 -19.62 -9.21 7.20
N LEU A 355 -18.77 -9.98 7.90
CA LEU A 355 -17.90 -9.47 8.95
C LEU A 355 -16.49 -9.22 8.41
N ARG A 356 -15.96 -8.04 8.73
CA ARG A 356 -14.55 -7.68 8.56
C ARG A 356 -13.93 -7.50 9.93
N GLU A 357 -13.01 -8.37 10.29
CA GLU A 357 -12.34 -8.30 11.59
C GLU A 357 -10.91 -7.81 11.41
N PHE A 358 -10.50 -6.95 12.35
CA PHE A 358 -9.11 -6.68 12.66
C PHE A 358 -8.77 -7.41 13.95
N ARG A 359 -8.28 -8.64 13.79
CA ARG A 359 -8.10 -9.60 14.88
C ARG A 359 -6.68 -9.57 15.41
N VAL A 360 -6.52 -9.29 16.70
CA VAL A 360 -5.26 -9.53 17.39
C VAL A 360 -5.09 -11.03 17.61
N THR A 361 -4.00 -11.61 17.10
CA THR A 361 -3.69 -13.04 17.19
C THR A 361 -2.33 -13.27 17.89
N GLY A 362 -2.03 -14.52 18.25
CA GLY A 362 -0.72 -14.91 18.81
C GLY A 362 -0.53 -14.62 20.30
N LEU A 363 -1.62 -14.46 21.05
CA LEU A 363 -1.60 -14.06 22.47
C LEU A 363 -1.60 -15.21 23.49
N ALA A 364 -1.59 -16.47 23.02
CA ALA A 364 -1.76 -17.65 23.89
C ALA A 364 -0.78 -17.69 25.09
N ASP A 365 0.44 -17.15 24.92
CA ASP A 365 1.49 -17.15 25.95
C ASP A 365 1.73 -15.77 26.60
N ALA A 366 0.92 -14.76 26.29
CA ALA A 366 1.14 -13.41 26.79
C ALA A 366 0.68 -13.26 28.26
N VAL A 367 1.64 -13.16 29.19
CA VAL A 367 1.38 -12.96 30.63
C VAL A 367 1.98 -11.62 31.11
N PRO A 368 1.24 -10.75 31.83
CA PRO A 368 -0.20 -10.85 32.14
C PRO A 368 -1.09 -10.76 30.88
N PRO A 369 -2.41 -10.95 30.94
CA PRO A 369 -3.27 -10.76 29.77
C PRO A 369 -3.21 -9.33 29.22
N LEU A 370 -3.35 -9.14 27.90
CA LEU A 370 -3.41 -7.79 27.27
C LEU A 370 -4.71 -7.04 27.57
N VAL A 371 -5.77 -7.80 27.86
CA VAL A 371 -7.08 -7.32 28.27
C VAL A 371 -7.47 -8.12 29.51
N PRO A 372 -7.88 -7.49 30.63
CA PRO A 372 -8.31 -8.20 31.83
C PRO A 372 -9.36 -9.27 31.56
N ASP A 373 -10.29 -8.99 30.64
CA ASP A 373 -11.36 -9.89 30.20
C ASP A 373 -10.87 -11.26 29.72
N LEU A 374 -9.65 -11.36 29.17
CA LEU A 374 -9.08 -12.62 28.73
C LEU A 374 -8.83 -13.61 29.87
N ALA A 375 -8.76 -13.16 31.12
CA ALA A 375 -8.62 -14.04 32.28
C ALA A 375 -9.79 -15.02 32.44
N HIS A 376 -10.97 -14.70 31.88
CA HIS A 376 -12.15 -15.57 31.90
C HIS A 376 -12.20 -16.59 30.76
N TYR A 377 -11.18 -16.58 29.88
CA TYR A 377 -11.01 -17.49 28.76
C TYR A 377 -9.68 -18.22 28.90
N PRO A 378 -9.46 -18.95 30.01
CA PRO A 378 -8.19 -19.65 30.20
C PRO A 378 -7.92 -20.51 28.96
N ALA A 379 -6.72 -20.35 28.39
CA ALA A 379 -6.29 -21.15 27.26
C ALA A 379 -6.58 -22.61 27.58
N ALA A 380 -7.44 -23.25 26.78
CA ALA A 380 -7.64 -24.68 26.87
C ALA A 380 -6.24 -25.31 26.87
N THR A 381 -5.85 -25.88 28.01
CA THR A 381 -4.57 -26.56 28.17
C THR A 381 -4.52 -27.62 27.08
N SER A 382 -3.66 -27.38 26.08
CA SER A 382 -3.45 -28.28 24.94
C SER A 382 -2.84 -29.59 25.37
#